data_AF-A0A820U6X0-F1
#
_entry.id   AF-A0A820U6X0-F1
#
_cell.length_a   1.000
_cell.length_b   1.000
_cell.length_c   1.000
_cell.angle_alpha   90.00
_cell.angle_beta   90.00
_cell.angle_gamma   90.00
#
_symmetry.space_group_name_H-M   'P 1'
#
loop_
_entity.id
_entity.type
_entity.pdbx_description
1 polymer ?
#
loop_
_entity_poly.entity_id
_entity_poly.type
_entity_poly.pdbx_seq_one_letter_code
_entity_poly.pdbx_strand_id
1 'polypeptide(L)'
;VMFAFTDRSIVKKVVGLLPRVGVGGRYGLPQQRRTSLASPKQLFRSANMTQRWQRREISNFEYLMYLNTISGRSYQDLNQYPIFPWIIADYESEKLDLNKPATYRDLSKPIGALNPARKSFFIERYNNWESDTIPAFHYNTHYSTAELSLYWLIRLEPFTTFYLNLHGNQFDHVNRTFQSIPLSWQNCQRDSSDVKELIPELFALPEMLTNCNDYRFGHDDDGAKIDDVILPKWAQTSEDFIRINRAALESEFVSSHLHQWIDLIFGYKQR
;
A
#
# COMPACT_ATOMS: atom_id res chain seq x y z
N VAL A 1 -6.75 17.58 -8.07
CA VAL A 1 -8.19 17.45 -8.39
C VAL A 1 -8.40 16.29 -9.35
N MET A 2 -9.43 15.48 -9.10
CA MET A 2 -9.85 14.36 -9.94
C MET A 2 -11.32 14.56 -10.30
N PHE A 3 -11.70 14.22 -11.53
CA PHE A 3 -13.08 14.35 -12.01
C PHE A 3 -13.58 13.01 -12.53
N ALA A 4 -14.83 12.68 -12.20
CA ALA A 4 -15.55 11.56 -12.79
C ALA A 4 -16.54 12.09 -13.83
N PHE A 5 -16.67 11.37 -14.95
CA PHE A 5 -17.63 11.67 -16.00
C PHE A 5 -18.48 10.42 -16.27
N THR A 6 -19.70 10.62 -16.78
CA THR A 6 -20.66 9.53 -17.04
C THR A 6 -20.17 8.54 -18.09
N ASP A 7 -19.34 8.98 -19.03
CA ASP A 7 -18.79 8.12 -20.07
C ASP A 7 -17.43 8.56 -20.61
N ARG A 8 -16.74 7.62 -21.26
CA ARG A 8 -15.40 7.82 -21.83
C ARG A 8 -15.39 8.81 -23.01
N SER A 9 -16.50 9.02 -23.71
CA SER A 9 -16.57 9.99 -24.81
C SER A 9 -16.47 11.42 -24.29
N ILE A 10 -17.07 11.72 -23.12
CA ILE A 10 -16.93 13.01 -22.46
C ILE A 10 -15.48 13.24 -22.04
N VAL A 11 -14.82 12.23 -21.46
CA VAL A 11 -13.38 12.31 -21.12
C VAL A 11 -12.55 12.69 -22.34
N LYS A 12 -12.81 12.06 -23.50
CA LYS A 12 -12.12 12.40 -24.77
C LYS A 12 -12.37 13.85 -25.20
N LYS A 13 -13.62 14.33 -25.11
CA LYS A 13 -13.98 15.72 -25.45
C LYS A 13 -13.24 16.71 -24.54
N VAL A 14 -13.26 16.48 -23.23
CA VAL A 14 -12.57 17.31 -22.23
C VAL A 14 -11.07 17.35 -22.50
N VAL A 15 -10.41 16.19 -22.69
CA VAL A 15 -8.99 16.15 -23.04
C VAL A 15 -8.69 16.86 -24.37
N GLY A 16 -9.63 16.85 -25.31
CA GLY A 16 -9.55 17.62 -26.57
C GLY A 16 -9.40 19.13 -26.36
N LEU A 17 -10.00 19.67 -25.30
CA LEU A 17 -9.99 21.09 -24.94
C LEU A 17 -8.84 21.47 -24.00
N LEU A 18 -8.32 20.52 -23.22
CA LEU A 18 -7.23 20.76 -22.27
C LEU A 18 -5.85 20.95 -22.96
N PRO A 19 -4.89 21.59 -22.25
CA PRO A 19 -3.50 21.71 -22.70
C PRO A 19 -2.85 20.37 -23.06
N ARG A 20 -1.98 20.37 -24.07
CA ARG A 20 -1.33 19.17 -24.61
C ARG A 20 -0.12 18.75 -23.76
N VAL A 21 -0.36 18.29 -22.54
CA VAL A 21 0.72 17.92 -21.59
C VAL A 21 0.97 16.41 -21.49
N GLY A 22 0.11 15.57 -22.08
CA GLY A 22 0.21 14.11 -21.94
C GLY A 22 0.04 13.67 -20.49
N VAL A 23 0.98 12.88 -20.00
CA VAL A 23 1.09 12.47 -18.58
C VAL A 23 2.29 13.13 -17.88
N GLY A 24 2.74 14.28 -18.41
CA GLY A 24 3.94 14.98 -17.95
C GLY A 24 5.24 14.48 -18.59
N GLY A 25 6.35 15.17 -18.31
CA GLY A 25 7.67 14.88 -18.91
C GLY A 25 8.51 13.84 -18.17
N ARG A 26 8.07 13.34 -17.01
CA ARG A 26 8.91 12.52 -16.12
C ARG A 26 9.07 11.06 -16.58
N TYR A 27 8.16 10.55 -17.41
CA TYR A 27 8.07 9.12 -17.75
C TYR A 27 8.65 8.76 -19.12
N GLY A 28 9.35 9.69 -19.78
CA GLY A 28 9.88 9.49 -21.13
C GLY A 28 8.80 9.27 -22.19
N LEU A 29 7.59 9.77 -21.95
CA LEU A 29 6.44 9.63 -22.84
C LEU A 29 6.17 10.92 -23.63
N PRO A 30 5.65 10.85 -24.87
CA PRO A 30 5.27 12.03 -25.63
C PRO A 30 4.20 12.86 -24.90
N GLN A 31 4.40 14.18 -24.83
CA GLN A 31 3.43 15.13 -24.27
C GLN A 31 2.31 15.42 -25.29
N GLN A 32 1.41 14.46 -25.47
CA GLN A 32 0.33 14.51 -26.43
C GLN A 32 -1.00 14.11 -25.76
N ARG A 33 -2.12 14.66 -26.23
CA ARG A 33 -3.47 14.30 -25.74
C ARG A 33 -3.77 12.81 -25.84
N ARG A 34 -3.24 12.14 -26.88
CA ARG A 34 -3.35 10.68 -27.02
C ARG A 34 -2.72 9.95 -25.84
N THR A 35 -1.60 10.44 -25.32
CA THR A 35 -0.92 9.87 -24.15
C THR A 35 -1.79 10.00 -22.90
N SER A 36 -2.49 11.13 -22.72
CA SER A 36 -3.44 11.31 -21.60
C SER A 36 -4.64 10.35 -21.65
N LEU A 37 -4.95 9.78 -22.83
CA LEU A 37 -6.06 8.84 -23.05
C LEU A 37 -5.60 7.38 -23.18
N ALA A 38 -4.30 7.13 -23.08
CA ALA A 38 -3.71 5.81 -23.22
C ALA A 38 -4.10 4.93 -22.03
N SER A 39 -4.26 3.62 -22.27
CA SER A 39 -4.50 2.67 -21.18
C SER A 39 -3.24 2.48 -20.32
N PRO A 40 -3.39 2.03 -19.06
CA PRO A 40 -2.24 1.68 -18.20
C PRO A 40 -1.21 0.80 -18.91
N LYS A 41 -1.69 -0.23 -19.63
CA LYS A 41 -0.85 -1.15 -20.41
C LYS A 41 -0.08 -0.46 -21.54
N GLN A 42 -0.68 0.54 -22.19
CA GLN A 42 -0.01 1.32 -23.24
C GLN A 42 1.06 2.25 -22.64
N LEU A 43 0.74 2.90 -21.51
CA LEU A 43 1.68 3.77 -20.79
C LEU A 43 2.90 2.98 -20.29
N PHE A 44 2.68 1.83 -19.66
CA PHE A 44 3.76 0.96 -19.18
C PHE A 44 4.70 0.52 -20.31
N ARG A 45 4.13 0.04 -21.43
CA ARG A 45 4.91 -0.43 -22.58
C ARG A 45 5.72 0.65 -23.29
N SER A 46 5.23 1.89 -23.28
CA SER A 46 5.83 2.99 -24.07
C SER A 46 6.79 3.85 -23.25
N ALA A 47 6.73 3.77 -21.92
CA ALA A 47 7.60 4.54 -21.05
C ALA A 47 8.99 3.91 -20.97
N ASN A 48 10.00 4.72 -20.63
CA ASN A 48 11.36 4.23 -20.39
C ASN A 48 11.64 3.93 -18.89
N MET A 49 10.61 4.01 -18.03
CA MET A 49 10.77 3.96 -16.58
C MET A 49 11.32 2.62 -16.07
N THR A 50 10.92 1.50 -16.68
CA THR A 50 11.45 0.17 -16.30
C THR A 50 12.94 0.07 -16.59
N GLN A 51 13.41 0.56 -17.74
CA GLN A 51 14.84 0.56 -18.07
C GLN A 51 15.63 1.47 -17.12
N ARG A 52 15.07 2.65 -16.79
CA ARG A 52 15.68 3.57 -15.82
C ARG A 52 15.79 2.92 -14.43
N TRP A 53 14.76 2.22 -13.99
CA TRP A 53 14.77 1.48 -12.73
C TRP A 53 15.83 0.37 -12.73
N GLN A 54 15.89 -0.45 -13.78
CA GLN A 54 16.92 -1.49 -13.92
C GLN A 54 18.35 -0.94 -13.94
N ARG A 55 18.54 0.26 -14.49
CA ARG A 55 19.82 0.99 -14.49
C ARG A 55 20.09 1.77 -13.20
N ARG A 56 19.19 1.71 -12.22
CA ARG A 56 19.25 2.45 -10.95
C ARG A 56 19.26 3.97 -11.12
N GLU A 57 18.72 4.46 -12.23
CA GLU A 57 18.49 5.89 -12.46
C GLU A 57 17.26 6.41 -11.69
N ILE A 58 16.41 5.50 -11.21
CA ILE A 58 15.31 5.76 -10.29
C ILE A 58 15.27 4.65 -9.23
N SER A 59 14.83 5.01 -8.03
CA SER A 59 14.78 4.10 -6.88
C SER A 59 13.60 3.12 -6.95
N ASN A 60 13.59 2.10 -6.08
CA ASN A 60 12.45 1.18 -5.93
C ASN A 60 11.18 1.95 -5.55
N PHE A 61 11.28 2.89 -4.60
CA PHE A 61 10.17 3.76 -4.22
C PHE A 61 9.62 4.56 -5.41
N GLU A 62 10.49 5.21 -6.19
CA GLU A 62 10.06 6.00 -7.36
C GLU A 62 9.40 5.13 -8.42
N TYR A 63 9.92 3.93 -8.65
CA TYR A 63 9.33 2.99 -9.60
C TYR A 63 7.97 2.47 -9.14
N LEU A 64 7.80 2.17 -7.85
CA LEU A 64 6.50 1.82 -7.27
C LEU A 64 5.49 2.97 -7.37
N MET A 65 5.91 4.22 -7.12
CA MET A 65 5.04 5.39 -7.30
C MET A 65 4.62 5.56 -8.77
N TYR A 66 5.55 5.31 -9.71
CA TYR A 66 5.25 5.30 -11.14
C TYR A 66 4.20 4.24 -11.49
N LEU A 67 4.37 2.99 -11.04
CA LEU A 67 3.43 1.89 -11.31
C LEU A 67 2.04 2.17 -10.73
N ASN A 68 1.98 2.68 -9.50
CA ASN A 68 0.73 3.14 -8.89
C ASN A 68 0.07 4.22 -9.74
N THR A 69 0.83 5.24 -10.16
CA THR A 69 0.28 6.36 -10.95
C THR A 69 -0.29 5.89 -12.29
N ILE A 70 0.45 5.10 -13.07
CA ILE A 70 -0.01 4.67 -14.40
C ILE A 70 -1.14 3.63 -14.33
N SER A 71 -1.29 2.93 -13.21
CA SER A 71 -2.39 1.99 -13.00
C SER A 71 -3.69 2.67 -12.57
N GLY A 72 -3.68 4.00 -12.41
CA GLY A 72 -4.84 4.80 -12.07
C GLY A 72 -4.97 5.12 -10.57
N ARG A 73 -4.00 4.68 -9.75
CA ARG A 73 -4.02 4.99 -8.31
C ARG A 73 -3.66 6.45 -8.05
N SER A 74 -4.29 7.02 -7.03
CA SER A 74 -4.29 8.45 -6.77
C SER A 74 -4.59 8.76 -5.30
N TYR A 75 -3.98 9.84 -4.80
CA TYR A 75 -4.31 10.40 -3.48
C TYR A 75 -5.65 11.14 -3.43
N GLN A 76 -6.31 11.32 -4.59
CA GLN A 76 -7.60 12.02 -4.69
C GLN A 76 -8.81 11.10 -4.48
N ASP A 77 -8.61 9.77 -4.53
CA ASP A 77 -9.65 8.77 -4.27
C ASP A 77 -9.05 7.69 -3.35
N LEU A 78 -9.48 7.67 -2.08
CA LEU A 78 -8.96 6.73 -1.09
C LEU A 78 -9.27 5.26 -1.43
N ASN A 79 -10.29 4.99 -2.27
CA ASN A 79 -10.55 3.64 -2.74
C ASN A 79 -9.51 3.15 -3.76
N GLN A 80 -8.73 4.09 -4.33
CA GLN A 80 -7.68 3.84 -5.31
C GLN A 80 -6.33 4.38 -4.80
N TYR A 81 -6.11 4.34 -3.48
CA TYR A 81 -4.87 4.82 -2.87
C TYR A 81 -3.64 4.05 -3.39
N PRO A 82 -2.45 4.68 -3.48
CA PRO A 82 -1.23 3.97 -3.81
C PRO A 82 -0.91 2.83 -2.83
N ILE A 83 -0.33 1.74 -3.34
CA ILE A 83 -0.02 0.53 -2.59
C ILE A 83 1.47 0.25 -2.65
N PHE A 84 2.03 -0.08 -1.49
CA PHE A 84 3.41 -0.54 -1.31
C PHE A 84 3.43 -1.92 -0.63
N PRO A 85 4.43 -2.76 -0.90
CA PRO A 85 4.58 -4.03 -0.22
C PRO A 85 4.99 -3.84 1.24
N TRP A 86 4.56 -4.74 2.13
CA TRP A 86 5.37 -5.05 3.31
C TRP A 86 6.77 -5.51 2.88
N ILE A 87 7.83 -4.97 3.48
CA ILE A 87 9.22 -5.33 3.15
C ILE A 87 9.87 -6.13 4.28
N ILE A 88 9.82 -5.60 5.50
CA ILE A 88 10.39 -6.23 6.68
C ILE A 88 9.39 -7.26 7.24
N ALA A 89 9.90 -8.40 7.72
CA ALA A 89 9.15 -9.43 8.41
C ALA A 89 9.57 -9.58 9.88
N ASP A 90 10.68 -8.94 10.30
CA ASP A 90 11.20 -8.94 11.66
C ASP A 90 10.89 -7.63 12.39
N TYR A 91 9.87 -7.68 13.25
CA TYR A 91 9.44 -6.57 14.10
C TYR A 91 9.62 -6.86 15.59
N GLU A 92 10.35 -7.92 15.94
CA GLU A 92 10.52 -8.40 17.32
C GLU A 92 11.96 -8.30 17.82
N SER A 93 12.95 -8.39 16.92
CA SER A 93 14.37 -8.29 17.26
C SER A 93 14.75 -6.91 17.80
N GLU A 94 15.65 -6.87 18.78
CA GLU A 94 16.23 -5.63 19.33
C GLU A 94 17.05 -4.84 18.29
N LYS A 95 17.63 -5.56 17.31
CA LYS A 95 18.41 -4.99 16.22
C LYS A 95 18.00 -5.65 14.91
N LEU A 96 17.84 -4.84 13.87
CA LEU A 96 17.51 -5.30 12.54
C LEU A 96 18.76 -5.45 11.69
N ASP A 97 18.99 -6.64 11.13
CA ASP A 97 20.08 -6.90 10.19
C ASP A 97 19.55 -6.99 8.76
N LEU A 98 19.74 -5.92 7.99
CA LEU A 98 19.32 -5.86 6.58
C LEU A 98 20.15 -6.74 5.63
N ASN A 99 21.21 -7.39 6.10
CA ASN A 99 21.95 -8.38 5.32
C ASN A 99 21.40 -9.80 5.49
N LYS A 100 20.50 -10.02 6.46
CA LYS A 100 19.90 -11.33 6.74
C LYS A 100 18.67 -11.53 5.86
N PRO A 101 18.62 -12.55 4.98
CA PRO A 101 17.44 -12.79 4.13
C PRO A 101 16.14 -13.00 4.93
N ALA A 102 16.23 -13.60 6.13
CA ALA A 102 15.08 -13.85 6.99
C ALA A 102 14.44 -12.57 7.57
N THR A 103 15.10 -11.42 7.48
CA THR A 103 14.54 -10.11 7.86
C THR A 103 13.47 -9.65 6.88
N TYR A 104 13.50 -10.13 5.65
CA TYR A 104 12.61 -9.70 4.59
C TYR A 104 11.42 -10.64 4.41
N ARG A 105 10.30 -10.05 4.03
CA ARG A 105 9.17 -10.78 3.48
C ARG A 105 9.54 -11.44 2.14
N ASP A 106 8.97 -12.61 1.89
CA ASP A 106 8.92 -13.21 0.56
C ASP A 106 8.00 -12.42 -0.39
N LEU A 107 8.59 -11.60 -1.27
CA LEU A 107 7.89 -10.75 -2.24
C LEU A 107 7.21 -11.54 -3.37
N SER A 108 7.48 -12.84 -3.51
CA SER A 108 6.84 -13.70 -4.51
C SER A 108 5.42 -14.12 -4.15
N LYS A 109 5.03 -13.89 -2.88
CA LYS A 109 3.76 -14.33 -2.29
C LYS A 109 2.92 -13.14 -1.84
N PRO A 110 1.58 -13.21 -1.96
CA PRO A 110 0.67 -12.24 -1.31
C PRO A 110 0.65 -12.45 0.21
N ILE A 111 0.15 -11.46 0.97
CA ILE A 111 0.05 -11.50 2.45
C ILE A 111 -0.56 -12.82 2.94
N GLY A 112 -1.72 -13.20 2.40
CA GLY A 112 -2.44 -14.39 2.82
C GLY A 112 -1.72 -15.72 2.56
N ALA A 113 -0.65 -15.73 1.75
CA ALA A 113 0.12 -16.93 1.42
C ALA A 113 1.46 -17.03 2.16
N LEU A 114 1.81 -16.05 3.01
CA LEU A 114 3.06 -16.06 3.78
C LEU A 114 3.04 -17.11 4.89
N ASN A 115 1.97 -17.13 5.69
CA ASN A 115 1.77 -18.14 6.73
C ASN A 115 1.22 -19.45 6.10
N PRO A 116 1.91 -20.59 6.23
CA PRO A 116 1.48 -21.86 5.63
C PRO A 116 0.10 -22.32 6.07
N ALA A 117 -0.25 -22.17 7.35
CA ALA A 117 -1.55 -22.58 7.87
C ALA A 117 -2.69 -21.75 7.27
N ARG A 118 -2.49 -20.42 7.18
CA ARG A 118 -3.45 -19.54 6.51
C ARG A 118 -3.57 -19.81 5.03
N LYS A 119 -2.44 -20.09 4.36
CA LYS A 119 -2.43 -20.45 2.95
C LYS A 119 -3.31 -21.69 2.70
N SER A 120 -3.15 -22.74 3.50
CA SER A 120 -3.97 -23.95 3.38
C SER A 120 -5.45 -23.64 3.58
N PHE A 121 -5.80 -22.86 4.60
CA PHE A 121 -7.18 -22.42 4.84
C PHE A 121 -7.78 -21.66 3.63
N PHE A 122 -7.03 -20.75 3.01
CA PHE A 122 -7.51 -20.02 1.83
C PHE A 122 -7.67 -20.92 0.60
N ILE A 123 -6.79 -21.89 0.41
CA ILE A 123 -6.88 -22.88 -0.67
C ILE A 123 -8.12 -23.77 -0.47
N GLU A 124 -8.35 -24.24 0.75
CA GLU A 124 -9.54 -25.05 1.08
C GLU A 124 -10.83 -24.28 0.84
N ARG A 125 -10.91 -23.01 1.28
CA ARG A 125 -12.06 -22.14 0.98
C ARG A 125 -12.30 -22.03 -0.53
N TYR A 126 -11.24 -21.79 -1.30
CA TYR A 126 -11.35 -21.61 -2.75
C TYR A 126 -11.84 -22.90 -3.44
N ASN A 127 -11.27 -24.05 -3.06
CA ASN A 127 -11.59 -25.34 -3.67
C ASN A 127 -12.99 -25.84 -3.31
N ASN A 128 -13.46 -25.53 -2.10
CA ASN A 128 -14.78 -25.92 -1.60
C ASN A 128 -15.84 -24.83 -1.85
N TRP A 129 -15.58 -23.89 -2.76
CA TRP A 129 -16.49 -22.78 -3.02
C TRP A 129 -17.71 -23.23 -3.84
N GLU A 130 -18.88 -23.17 -3.22
CA GLU A 130 -20.15 -23.56 -3.83
C GLU A 130 -21.02 -22.31 -4.06
N SER A 131 -20.90 -21.70 -5.26
CA SER A 131 -21.77 -20.62 -5.70
C SER A 131 -21.85 -20.55 -7.21
N ASP A 132 -23.07 -20.50 -7.75
CA ASP A 132 -23.31 -20.35 -9.19
C ASP A 132 -23.20 -18.88 -9.66
N THR A 133 -23.19 -17.91 -8.73
CA THR A 133 -23.23 -16.48 -9.05
C THR A 133 -21.96 -15.73 -8.68
N ILE A 134 -21.21 -16.21 -7.68
CA ILE A 134 -20.00 -15.57 -7.19
C ILE A 134 -18.81 -16.47 -7.53
N PRO A 135 -17.83 -16.01 -8.35
CA PRO A 135 -16.62 -16.78 -8.62
C PRO A 135 -15.88 -17.14 -7.34
N ALA A 136 -15.20 -18.30 -7.33
CA ALA A 136 -14.36 -18.70 -6.22
C ALA A 136 -13.25 -17.66 -5.96
N PHE A 137 -12.93 -17.45 -4.68
CA PHE A 137 -11.91 -16.49 -4.25
C PHE A 137 -11.18 -16.99 -3.01
N HIS A 138 -9.94 -16.54 -2.87
CA HIS A 138 -9.13 -16.82 -1.68
C HIS A 138 -9.49 -15.86 -0.53
N TYR A 139 -9.60 -14.56 -0.83
CA TYR A 139 -9.77 -13.50 0.17
C TYR A 139 -11.11 -12.79 -0.04
N ASN A 140 -11.89 -12.64 1.04
CA ASN A 140 -13.10 -11.81 1.06
C ASN A 140 -12.80 -10.33 1.38
N THR A 141 -11.55 -10.02 1.71
CA THR A 141 -11.05 -8.66 1.96
C THR A 141 -9.99 -8.29 0.95
N HIS A 142 -9.74 -6.99 0.80
CA HIS A 142 -8.80 -6.46 -0.17
C HIS A 142 -7.59 -5.83 0.53
N TYR A 143 -6.44 -5.89 -0.13
CA TYR A 143 -5.18 -5.39 0.42
C TYR A 143 -5.06 -3.85 0.45
N SER A 144 -6.03 -3.14 -0.14
CA SER A 144 -6.07 -1.67 -0.24
C SER A 144 -7.52 -1.21 -0.35
N THR A 145 -7.97 -0.42 0.62
CA THR A 145 -9.31 0.17 0.68
C THR A 145 -9.21 1.58 1.24
N ALA A 146 -10.28 2.37 1.10
CA ALA A 146 -10.35 3.67 1.75
C ALA A 146 -10.20 3.54 3.27
N GLU A 147 -10.88 2.54 3.86
CA GLU A 147 -10.80 2.21 5.29
C GLU A 147 -9.36 1.94 5.73
N LEU A 148 -8.59 1.15 4.96
CA LEU A 148 -7.17 0.88 5.26
C LEU A 148 -6.31 2.14 5.17
N SER A 149 -6.60 3.02 4.20
CA SER A 149 -5.87 4.29 4.05
C SER A 149 -6.11 5.20 5.27
N LEU A 150 -7.35 5.27 5.74
CA LEU A 150 -7.70 6.03 6.94
C LEU A 150 -7.16 5.38 8.22
N TYR A 151 -7.21 4.05 8.32
CA TYR A 151 -6.60 3.28 9.41
C TYR A 151 -5.13 3.65 9.60
N TRP A 152 -4.34 3.65 8.50
CA TRP A 152 -2.93 4.00 8.56
C TRP A 152 -2.68 5.46 8.93
N LEU A 153 -3.53 6.38 8.46
CA LEU A 153 -3.32 7.83 8.57
C LEU A 153 -4.16 8.49 9.67
N ILE A 154 -4.76 7.71 10.57
CA ILE A 154 -5.75 8.19 11.56
C ILE A 154 -5.25 9.32 12.48
N ARG A 155 -3.94 9.52 12.58
CA ARG A 155 -3.29 10.58 13.38
C ARG A 155 -3.06 11.90 12.63
N LEU A 156 -3.35 11.94 11.33
CA LEU A 156 -3.10 13.10 10.48
C LEU A 156 -4.40 13.70 9.95
N GLU A 157 -4.53 15.02 10.01
CA GLU A 157 -5.57 15.71 9.25
C GLU A 157 -5.20 15.77 7.74
N PRO A 158 -6.20 15.72 6.83
CA PRO A 158 -7.65 15.65 7.09
C PRO A 158 -8.19 14.22 7.31
N PHE A 159 -7.33 13.20 7.40
CA PHE A 159 -7.74 11.79 7.46
C PHE A 159 -8.47 11.47 8.76
N THR A 160 -8.07 12.07 9.88
CA THR A 160 -8.81 11.95 11.15
C THR A 160 -10.25 12.45 11.01
N THR A 161 -10.45 13.62 10.40
CA THR A 161 -11.80 14.15 10.13
C THR A 161 -12.60 13.20 9.24
N PHE A 162 -12.00 12.67 8.18
CA PHE A 162 -12.67 11.71 7.30
C PHE A 162 -13.05 10.42 8.01
N TYR A 163 -12.14 9.90 8.85
CA TYR A 163 -12.38 8.73 9.68
C TYR A 163 -13.58 8.97 10.61
N LEU A 164 -13.53 10.02 11.43
CA LEU A 164 -14.62 10.36 12.34
C LEU A 164 -15.95 10.51 11.61
N ASN A 165 -15.97 11.14 10.44
CA ASN A 165 -17.19 11.30 9.66
C ASN A 165 -17.82 9.96 9.23
N LEU A 166 -17.00 8.97 8.85
CA LEU A 166 -17.47 7.64 8.47
C LEU A 166 -17.93 6.81 9.68
N HIS A 167 -17.37 7.07 10.86
CA HIS A 167 -17.62 6.32 12.09
C HIS A 167 -18.52 7.06 13.10
N GLY A 168 -19.38 7.97 12.62
CA GLY A 168 -20.39 8.63 13.48
C GLY A 168 -19.79 9.59 14.52
N ASN A 169 -18.70 10.27 14.16
CA ASN A 169 -17.92 11.19 14.98
C ASN A 169 -17.29 10.55 16.24
N GLN A 170 -16.98 9.26 16.17
CA GLN A 170 -16.26 8.54 17.22
C GLN A 170 -15.06 7.80 16.64
N PHE A 171 -14.01 7.67 17.43
CA PHE A 171 -12.93 6.74 17.12
C PHE A 171 -13.42 5.29 17.26
N ASP A 172 -12.76 4.36 16.59
CA ASP A 172 -13.12 2.95 16.66
C ASP A 172 -12.91 2.36 18.04
N HIS A 173 -13.35 1.12 18.20
CA HIS A 173 -12.86 0.25 19.24
C HIS A 173 -11.32 0.22 19.23
N VAL A 174 -10.73 0.32 20.42
CA VAL A 174 -9.28 0.39 20.66
C VAL A 174 -8.51 -0.73 19.94
N ASN A 175 -9.02 -1.97 20.00
CA ASN A 175 -8.44 -3.13 19.33
C ASN A 175 -8.44 -3.08 17.79
N ARG A 176 -9.20 -2.16 17.17
CA ARG A 176 -9.22 -1.95 15.72
C ARG A 176 -8.48 -0.69 15.29
N THR A 177 -8.08 0.16 16.24
CA THR A 177 -7.29 1.36 15.95
C THR A 177 -5.85 0.99 15.63
N PHE A 178 -5.24 1.68 14.66
CA PHE A 178 -3.83 1.51 14.36
C PHE A 178 -2.98 1.98 15.54
N GLN A 179 -2.39 1.04 16.29
CA GLN A 179 -1.66 1.35 17.52
C GLN A 179 -0.22 0.80 17.55
N SER A 180 0.12 -0.17 16.69
CA SER A 180 1.41 -0.86 16.77
C SER A 180 1.80 -1.46 15.43
N ILE A 181 3.01 -1.16 14.94
CA ILE A 181 3.55 -1.78 13.71
C ILE A 181 3.73 -3.30 13.88
N PRO A 182 4.38 -3.80 14.95
CA PRO A 182 4.48 -5.23 15.20
C PRO A 182 3.11 -5.93 15.23
N LEU A 183 2.12 -5.34 15.90
CA LEU A 183 0.77 -5.91 15.98
C LEU A 183 0.10 -5.93 14.60
N SER A 184 0.18 -4.85 13.82
CA SER A 184 -0.38 -4.79 12.48
C SER A 184 0.21 -5.86 11.55
N TRP A 185 1.51 -6.15 11.68
CA TRP A 185 2.16 -7.25 10.96
C TRP A 185 1.68 -8.62 11.46
N GLN A 186 1.63 -8.83 12.77
CA GLN A 186 1.15 -10.10 13.35
C GLN A 186 -0.29 -10.40 12.94
N ASN A 187 -1.16 -9.39 12.90
CA ASN A 187 -2.54 -9.51 12.42
C ASN A 187 -2.56 -9.91 10.94
N CYS A 188 -1.75 -9.26 10.09
CA CYS A 188 -1.53 -9.67 8.69
C CYS A 188 -1.03 -11.11 8.53
N GLN A 189 -0.47 -11.73 9.57
CA GLN A 189 -0.01 -13.13 9.54
C GLN A 189 -1.00 -14.12 10.17
N ARG A 190 -2.02 -13.66 10.91
CA ARG A 190 -2.90 -14.52 11.71
C ARG A 190 -4.39 -14.37 11.38
N ASP A 191 -4.89 -13.14 11.21
CA ASP A 191 -6.31 -12.91 10.97
C ASP A 191 -6.67 -13.19 9.51
N SER A 192 -7.58 -14.14 9.27
CA SER A 192 -8.04 -14.51 7.93
C SER A 192 -8.69 -13.36 7.14
N SER A 193 -9.16 -12.32 7.81
CA SER A 193 -9.75 -11.12 7.20
C SER A 193 -8.74 -10.01 6.96
N ASP A 194 -7.50 -10.16 7.45
CA ASP A 194 -6.46 -9.15 7.34
C ASP A 194 -5.38 -9.59 6.33
N VAL A 195 -5.45 -9.00 5.15
CA VAL A 195 -4.50 -9.20 4.04
C VAL A 195 -3.93 -7.86 3.54
N LYS A 196 -3.96 -6.82 4.37
CA LYS A 196 -3.57 -5.45 3.99
C LYS A 196 -2.10 -5.36 3.60
N GLU A 197 -1.84 -4.66 2.50
CA GLU A 197 -0.51 -4.20 2.12
C GLU A 197 -0.28 -2.79 2.68
N LEU A 198 0.92 -2.25 2.49
CA LEU A 198 1.31 -0.93 3.00
C LEU A 198 0.93 0.21 2.06
N ILE A 199 1.12 1.42 2.57
CA ILE A 199 1.01 2.69 1.83
C ILE A 199 2.39 3.36 1.70
N PRO A 200 2.61 4.26 0.73
CA PRO A 200 3.89 4.94 0.53
C PRO A 200 4.42 5.67 1.78
N GLU A 201 3.52 6.19 2.61
CA GLU A 201 3.82 7.02 3.78
C GLU A 201 4.67 6.27 4.81
N LEU A 202 4.54 4.94 4.91
CA LEU A 202 5.38 4.10 5.77
C LEU A 202 6.87 4.01 5.33
N PHE A 203 7.23 4.68 4.23
CA PHE A 203 8.58 4.82 3.72
C PHE A 203 9.03 6.28 3.56
N ALA A 204 8.21 7.24 3.99
CA ALA A 204 8.47 8.66 3.75
C ALA A 204 7.92 9.67 4.79
N LEU A 205 6.97 9.29 5.65
CA LEU A 205 6.21 10.22 6.49
C LEU A 205 6.17 9.78 7.97
N PRO A 206 7.15 10.15 8.81
CA PRO A 206 7.20 9.73 10.21
C PRO A 206 6.03 10.28 11.05
N GLU A 207 5.47 11.42 10.67
CA GLU A 207 4.39 12.10 11.40
C GLU A 207 3.13 11.24 11.50
N MET A 208 2.90 10.29 10.59
CA MET A 208 1.75 9.38 10.67
C MET A 208 1.80 8.46 11.92
N LEU A 209 2.97 8.32 12.53
CA LEU A 209 3.23 7.42 13.66
C LEU A 209 3.18 8.15 15.01
N THR A 210 3.02 9.47 15.01
CA THR A 210 3.03 10.31 16.22
C THR A 210 1.68 11.00 16.37
N ASN A 211 1.13 11.02 17.57
CA ASN A 211 -0.13 11.69 17.90
C ASN A 211 0.10 13.16 18.24
N CYS A 212 0.63 13.94 17.28
CA CYS A 212 0.94 15.36 17.49
C CYS A 212 -0.29 16.24 17.78
N ASN A 213 -1.51 15.72 17.55
CA ASN A 213 -2.77 16.43 17.76
C ASN A 213 -3.46 16.06 19.08
N ASP A 214 -2.81 15.26 19.94
CA ASP A 214 -3.34 14.81 21.23
C ASP A 214 -4.74 14.15 21.13
N TYR A 215 -4.99 13.39 20.06
CA TYR A 215 -6.25 12.67 19.89
C TYR A 215 -6.46 11.64 21.00
N ARG A 216 -7.72 11.43 21.38
CA ARG A 216 -8.11 10.50 22.45
C ARG A 216 -8.61 9.20 21.84
N PHE A 217 -7.70 8.27 21.58
CA PHE A 217 -8.04 6.95 21.02
C PHE A 217 -8.58 5.97 22.06
N GLY A 218 -8.38 6.22 23.36
CA GLY A 218 -8.83 5.35 24.46
C GLY A 218 -7.69 4.59 25.12
N HIS A 219 -8.02 3.51 25.81
CA HIS A 219 -7.08 2.60 26.46
C HIS A 219 -7.31 1.19 25.95
N ASP A 220 -6.25 0.42 25.74
CA ASP A 220 -6.36 -0.99 25.38
C ASP A 220 -6.91 -1.85 26.55
N ASP A 221 -7.06 -3.14 26.29
CA ASP A 221 -7.59 -4.10 27.28
C ASP A 221 -6.70 -4.24 28.54
N ASP A 222 -5.41 -3.88 28.44
CA ASP A 222 -4.44 -3.86 29.54
C ASP A 222 -4.39 -2.51 30.27
N GLY A 223 -5.19 -1.53 29.82
CA GLY A 223 -5.28 -0.19 30.39
C GLY A 223 -4.20 0.78 29.91
N ALA A 224 -3.39 0.42 28.92
CA ALA A 224 -2.42 1.33 28.32
C ALA A 224 -3.10 2.31 27.37
N LYS A 225 -2.74 3.60 27.48
CA LYS A 225 -3.28 4.66 26.60
C LYS A 225 -2.80 4.43 25.17
N ILE A 226 -3.73 4.45 24.22
CA ILE A 226 -3.40 4.49 22.79
C ILE A 226 -3.04 5.93 22.41
N ASP A 227 -1.82 6.13 21.94
CA ASP A 227 -1.25 7.45 21.67
C ASP A 227 -0.37 7.40 20.41
N ASP A 228 0.95 7.59 20.52
CA ASP A 228 1.92 7.28 19.47
C ASP A 228 1.84 5.80 19.06
N VAL A 229 2.18 5.52 17.80
CA VAL A 229 2.26 4.14 17.31
C VAL A 229 3.44 3.45 17.95
N ILE A 230 3.18 2.29 18.55
CA ILE A 230 4.23 1.42 19.10
C ILE A 230 5.12 0.92 17.96
N LEU A 231 6.39 1.30 18.05
CA LEU A 231 7.40 0.95 17.06
C LEU A 231 8.06 -0.41 17.39
N PRO A 232 8.67 -1.06 16.39
CA PRO A 232 9.55 -2.20 16.62
C PRO A 232 10.74 -1.79 17.47
N LYS A 233 11.30 -2.73 18.24
CA LYS A 233 12.39 -2.44 19.20
C LYS A 233 13.65 -1.85 18.56
N TRP A 234 13.90 -2.17 17.29
CA TRP A 234 15.03 -1.66 16.53
C TRP A 234 14.87 -0.21 16.04
N ALA A 235 13.70 0.41 16.21
CA ALA A 235 13.44 1.81 15.87
C ALA A 235 13.17 2.63 17.14
N GLN A 236 14.04 3.60 17.43
CA GLN A 236 13.91 4.45 18.61
C GLN A 236 12.90 5.58 18.40
N THR A 237 12.75 6.05 17.16
CA THR A 237 11.83 7.12 16.79
C THR A 237 11.08 6.78 15.50
N SER A 238 10.03 7.54 15.19
CA SER A 238 9.27 7.38 13.95
C SER A 238 10.15 7.66 12.72
N GLU A 239 11.08 8.62 12.81
CA GLU A 239 12.06 8.90 11.76
C GLU A 239 13.02 7.73 11.55
N ASP A 240 13.49 7.10 12.62
CA ASP A 240 14.32 5.91 12.52
C ASP A 240 13.58 4.76 11.84
N PHE A 241 12.32 4.55 12.20
CA PHE A 241 11.48 3.55 11.57
C PHE A 241 11.34 3.80 10.06
N ILE A 242 10.97 5.02 9.66
CA ILE A 242 10.83 5.39 8.25
C ILE A 242 12.15 5.26 7.49
N ARG A 243 13.26 5.73 8.08
CA ARG A 243 14.60 5.65 7.48
C ARG A 243 15.00 4.20 7.24
N ILE A 244 14.78 3.32 8.22
CA ILE A 244 15.13 1.89 8.12
C ILE A 244 14.19 1.18 7.13
N ASN A 245 12.88 1.47 7.13
CA ASN A 245 11.96 0.96 6.12
C ASN A 245 12.38 1.36 4.70
N ARG A 246 12.76 2.63 4.50
CA ARG A 246 13.25 3.10 3.20
C ARG A 246 14.56 2.41 2.82
N ALA A 247 15.49 2.24 3.76
CA ALA A 247 16.73 1.50 3.51
C ALA A 247 16.47 0.02 3.13
N ALA A 248 15.51 -0.63 3.80
CA ALA A 248 15.11 -1.99 3.49
C ALA A 248 14.46 -2.08 2.09
N LEU A 249 13.56 -1.16 1.75
CA LEU A 249 12.93 -1.07 0.43
C LEU A 249 13.96 -0.88 -0.70
N GLU A 250 15.00 -0.09 -0.47
CA GLU A 250 16.06 0.18 -1.44
C GLU A 250 17.23 -0.84 -1.38
N SER A 251 17.09 -1.91 -0.58
CA SER A 251 18.12 -2.94 -0.45
C SER A 251 18.31 -3.77 -1.74
N GLU A 252 19.46 -4.44 -1.85
CA GLU A 252 19.72 -5.40 -2.93
C GLU A 252 18.76 -6.59 -2.90
N PHE A 253 18.35 -7.02 -1.69
CA PHE A 253 17.38 -8.09 -1.54
C PHE A 253 16.06 -7.71 -2.20
N VAL A 254 15.52 -6.53 -1.89
CA VAL A 254 14.26 -6.07 -2.50
C VAL A 254 14.45 -5.81 -3.99
N SER A 255 15.53 -5.15 -4.40
CA SER A 255 15.80 -4.84 -5.82
C SER A 255 15.83 -6.10 -6.70
N SER A 256 16.36 -7.20 -6.19
CA SER A 256 16.41 -8.49 -6.89
C SER A 256 15.08 -9.26 -6.90
N HIS A 257 14.09 -8.89 -6.08
CA HIS A 257 12.82 -9.64 -5.93
C HIS A 257 11.55 -8.82 -6.17
N LEU A 258 11.62 -7.48 -6.19
CA LEU A 258 10.45 -6.59 -6.22
C LEU A 258 9.55 -6.81 -7.44
N HIS A 259 10.14 -7.21 -8.57
CA HIS A 259 9.40 -7.57 -9.78
C HIS A 259 8.37 -8.69 -9.55
N GLN A 260 8.64 -9.61 -8.62
CA GLN A 260 7.72 -10.71 -8.29
C GLN A 260 6.48 -10.22 -7.54
N TRP A 261 6.62 -9.20 -6.70
CA TRP A 261 5.48 -8.55 -6.05
C TRP A 261 4.70 -7.71 -7.06
N ILE A 262 5.39 -7.01 -7.96
CA ILE A 262 4.76 -6.28 -9.07
C ILE A 262 3.90 -7.23 -9.91
N ASP A 263 4.35 -8.47 -10.15
CA ASP A 263 3.57 -9.47 -10.88
C ASP A 263 2.25 -9.83 -10.20
N LEU A 264 2.21 -9.83 -8.87
CA LEU A 264 0.99 -10.09 -8.08
C LEU A 264 -0.01 -8.93 -8.16
N ILE A 265 0.48 -7.68 -8.08
CA ILE A 265 -0.39 -6.51 -7.95
C ILE A 265 -0.76 -5.89 -9.30
N PHE A 266 0.19 -5.81 -10.23
CA PHE A 266 0.02 -5.11 -11.51
C PHE A 266 0.32 -5.99 -12.74
N GLY A 267 0.97 -7.14 -12.54
CA GLY A 267 1.42 -8.00 -13.63
C GLY A 267 0.51 -9.19 -13.89
N TYR A 268 1.12 -10.28 -14.36
CA TYR A 268 0.40 -11.39 -14.94
C TYR A 268 -0.27 -12.32 -13.92
N LYS A 269 0.10 -12.23 -12.64
CA LYS A 269 -0.47 -13.05 -11.54
C LYS A 269 -1.66 -12.38 -10.84
N GLN A 270 -2.13 -11.22 -11.34
CA GLN A 270 -3.25 -10.48 -10.75
C GLN A 270 -4.61 -11.20 -10.90
N ARG A 271 -4.76 -12.03 -11.93
CA ARG A 271 -6.01 -12.72 -12.29
C ARG A 271 -5.79 -14.21 -12.42
#